data_AF-A0A9E7R287-F1
#
_entry.id   AF-A0A9E7R287-F1
#
_cell.length_a   1.000
_cell.length_b   1.000
_cell.length_c   1.000
_cell.angle_alpha   90.00
_cell.angle_beta   90.00
_cell.angle_gamma   90.00
#
_symmetry.space_group_name_H-M   'P 1'
#
loop_
_entity.id
_entity.type
_entity.pdbx_description
1 polymer ?
#
loop_
_entity_poly.entity_id
_entity_poly.type
_entity_poly.pdbx_seq_one_letter_code
_entity_poly.pdbx_strand_id
1 'polypeptide(L)'
;MSADGSGDVDATLTSGSFHDVDWESLDAGPARPGVGTLAFVGVTVLLTLAFAWTWAGFPFDDAVGGLETLDGLLRPFSRIDWAMTFAGIVACYLGVTLVDGRRLGEYATRLRCRPVGLLSVVGVGTFLLVGAVAPLVVGDPVVRPAASYQPPVGFGVDAARVYSCVGPVVEGRCLGSLQHPLGTTFEGHDVLNYVLVGTRVAFELAVVTTAIIVPVAVTVGTTAAYLGGLADELLMGLTDAVGTIPPFVAYVVVRFVLGEGGDMLLLVAMFGLLGWAGVARAVRSAVLQRRESLYVAASEAAGGSRRWIARRHVLPNVGATIVATTANRVATLVLTEAALSYLGLGAPQVTSWGTLVADGISGQTLARLLGIWWVSAVPALALALTVVCISLFGDTVEELVDPRRGT
;
A
#
# COMPACT_ATOMS: atom_id res chain seq x y z
N MET A 1 -71.39 -6.78 15.02
CA MET A 1 -71.33 -5.86 13.86
C MET A 1 -70.07 -5.03 14.01
N SER A 2 -69.01 -5.47 13.34
CA SER A 2 -68.17 -4.71 12.37
C SER A 2 -67.35 -3.59 13.00
N ALA A 3 -66.03 -3.73 13.17
CA ALA A 3 -64.96 -3.70 12.16
C ALA A 3 -64.66 -2.28 11.63
N ASP A 4 -63.36 -2.05 11.42
CA ASP A 4 -62.63 -0.93 10.79
C ASP A 4 -62.15 0.21 11.70
N GLY A 5 -60.91 0.67 11.58
CA GLY A 5 -59.91 0.38 10.56
C GLY A 5 -58.77 1.37 10.68
N SER A 6 -57.57 0.86 10.44
CA SER A 6 -56.26 1.51 10.44
C SER A 6 -56.15 2.67 9.46
N GLY A 7 -55.50 3.77 9.86
CA GLY A 7 -55.12 4.87 8.97
C GLY A 7 -53.85 5.55 9.46
N ASP A 8 -52.86 5.61 8.58
CA ASP A 8 -51.66 6.49 8.60
C ASP A 8 -50.45 6.12 9.45
N VAL A 9 -49.81 5.00 9.10
CA VAL A 9 -48.33 4.90 9.13
C VAL A 9 -47.86 4.14 7.89
N ASP A 10 -48.09 4.66 6.68
CA ASP A 10 -47.40 4.14 5.49
C ASP A 10 -47.38 5.17 4.33
N ALA A 11 -46.43 6.11 4.36
CA ALA A 11 -46.27 7.07 3.26
C ALA A 11 -44.86 7.67 3.10
N THR A 12 -43.78 6.93 3.45
CA THR A 12 -42.40 7.38 3.13
C THR A 12 -41.47 6.26 2.63
N LEU A 13 -42.01 5.16 2.10
CA LEU A 13 -41.23 4.14 1.38
C LEU A 13 -41.49 4.23 -0.13
N THR A 14 -41.17 5.37 -0.75
CA THR A 14 -41.19 5.48 -2.22
C THR A 14 -39.82 5.21 -2.82
N SER A 15 -39.75 4.03 -3.47
CA SER A 15 -39.29 3.88 -4.86
C SER A 15 -37.81 4.01 -5.21
N GLY A 16 -36.94 3.30 -4.50
CA GLY A 16 -35.74 2.69 -5.12
C GLY A 16 -36.11 1.28 -5.57
N SER A 17 -36.61 1.15 -6.81
CA SER A 17 -37.36 -0.02 -7.25
C SER A 17 -36.50 -1.29 -7.38
N PHE A 18 -37.08 -2.41 -6.98
CA PHE A 18 -36.64 -3.80 -7.21
C PHE A 18 -36.53 -4.17 -8.71
N HIS A 19 -36.85 -3.23 -9.61
CA HIS A 19 -36.99 -3.40 -11.05
C HIS A 19 -35.68 -3.18 -11.84
N ASP A 20 -34.64 -2.61 -11.21
CA ASP A 20 -33.31 -2.40 -11.82
C ASP A 20 -32.35 -3.60 -11.62
N VAL A 21 -32.86 -4.70 -11.05
CA VAL A 21 -32.10 -5.95 -10.94
C VAL A 21 -32.20 -6.67 -12.29
N ASP A 22 -31.10 -6.68 -13.02
CA ASP A 22 -30.92 -7.45 -14.25
C ASP A 22 -30.92 -8.97 -13.95
N TRP A 23 -32.11 -9.57 -13.93
CA TRP A 23 -32.36 -10.98 -13.58
C TRP A 23 -31.74 -11.98 -14.58
N GLU A 24 -31.51 -11.56 -15.83
CA GLU A 24 -30.86 -12.41 -16.86
C GLU A 24 -29.37 -12.67 -16.51
N SER A 25 -28.76 -11.80 -15.69
CA SER A 25 -27.41 -12.03 -15.14
C SER A 25 -27.37 -13.03 -13.97
N LEU A 26 -28.53 -13.40 -13.41
CA LEU A 26 -28.69 -14.29 -12.26
C LEU A 26 -29.05 -15.74 -12.65
N ASP A 27 -29.63 -15.94 -13.84
CA ASP A 27 -29.96 -17.26 -14.41
C ASP A 27 -28.76 -17.98 -15.05
N ALA A 28 -27.56 -17.38 -14.98
CA ALA A 28 -26.34 -18.07 -15.33
C ALA A 28 -26.05 -19.17 -14.28
N GLY A 29 -26.51 -20.40 -14.56
CA GLY A 29 -26.13 -21.62 -13.83
C GLY A 29 -24.61 -21.70 -13.61
N PRO A 30 -24.12 -22.53 -12.66
CA PRO A 30 -22.78 -22.41 -12.07
C PRO A 30 -21.73 -22.13 -13.14
N ALA A 31 -21.33 -20.87 -13.24
CA ALA A 31 -20.37 -20.45 -14.24
C ALA A 31 -19.12 -21.28 -13.99
N ARG A 32 -18.79 -22.16 -14.96
CA ARG A 32 -17.48 -22.80 -15.03
C ARG A 32 -16.47 -21.69 -14.74
N PRO A 33 -15.49 -21.92 -13.84
CA PRO A 33 -14.55 -20.87 -13.50
C PRO A 33 -14.03 -20.31 -14.82
N GLY A 34 -14.30 -19.02 -15.05
CA GLY A 34 -13.97 -18.40 -16.33
C GLY A 34 -12.50 -18.66 -16.61
N VAL A 35 -12.13 -18.78 -17.89
CA VAL A 35 -10.74 -19.02 -18.28
C VAL A 35 -9.79 -18.04 -17.56
N GLY A 36 -10.25 -16.81 -17.28
CA GLY A 36 -9.55 -15.83 -16.46
C GLY A 36 -9.33 -16.21 -14.99
N THR A 37 -10.26 -16.88 -14.30
CA THR A 37 -10.09 -17.31 -12.90
C THR A 37 -9.18 -18.53 -12.79
N LEU A 38 -9.27 -19.48 -13.73
CA LEU A 38 -8.34 -20.61 -13.81
C LEU A 38 -6.95 -20.18 -14.24
N ALA A 39 -6.85 -19.27 -15.20
CA ALA A 39 -5.59 -18.63 -15.57
C ALA A 39 -5.02 -17.85 -14.40
N PHE A 40 -5.83 -17.12 -13.62
CA PHE A 40 -5.36 -16.37 -12.45
C PHE A 40 -4.84 -17.27 -11.33
N VAL A 41 -5.56 -18.34 -10.96
CA VAL A 41 -5.08 -19.30 -9.97
C VAL A 41 -3.84 -20.03 -10.49
N GLY A 42 -3.84 -20.42 -11.76
CA GLY A 42 -2.70 -21.03 -12.42
C GLY A 42 -1.48 -20.10 -12.45
N VAL A 43 -1.66 -18.82 -12.75
CA VAL A 43 -0.63 -17.78 -12.79
C VAL A 43 -0.16 -17.44 -11.38
N THR A 44 -1.04 -17.33 -10.39
CA THR A 44 -0.65 -17.10 -9.00
C THR A 44 0.14 -18.27 -8.45
N VAL A 45 -0.27 -19.51 -8.75
CA VAL A 45 0.47 -20.72 -8.38
C VAL A 45 1.80 -20.80 -9.13
N LEU A 46 1.82 -20.58 -10.45
CA LEU A 46 3.04 -20.53 -11.26
C LEU A 46 3.99 -19.43 -10.79
N LEU A 47 3.49 -18.29 -10.34
CA LEU A 47 4.30 -17.17 -9.87
C LEU A 47 4.74 -17.34 -8.42
N THR A 48 3.97 -18.01 -7.56
CA THR A 48 4.48 -18.49 -6.26
C THR A 48 5.52 -19.58 -6.43
N LEU A 49 5.40 -20.43 -7.44
CA LEU A 49 6.38 -21.44 -7.80
C LEU A 49 7.61 -20.83 -8.46
N ALA A 50 7.45 -19.80 -9.29
CA ALA A 50 8.56 -19.04 -9.89
C ALA A 50 9.29 -18.21 -8.82
N PHE A 51 8.55 -17.61 -7.88
CA PHE A 51 9.10 -16.94 -6.70
C PHE A 51 9.87 -17.94 -5.82
N ALA A 52 9.29 -19.11 -5.53
CA ALA A 52 9.97 -20.18 -4.83
C ALA A 52 11.19 -20.72 -5.60
N TRP A 53 11.12 -20.78 -6.93
CA TRP A 53 12.21 -21.20 -7.82
C TRP A 53 13.36 -20.18 -7.82
N THR A 54 13.07 -18.88 -7.87
CA THR A 54 14.06 -17.82 -7.70
C THR A 54 14.66 -17.81 -6.30
N TRP A 55 13.91 -18.26 -5.29
CA TRP A 55 14.32 -18.31 -3.89
C TRP A 55 15.16 -19.56 -3.55
N ALA A 56 15.00 -20.65 -4.28
CA ALA A 56 15.65 -21.94 -4.02
C ALA A 56 17.14 -22.03 -4.45
N GLY A 57 17.80 -20.91 -4.75
CA GLY A 57 19.26 -20.84 -4.84
C GLY A 57 19.88 -20.97 -6.24
N PHE A 58 19.20 -20.54 -7.31
CA PHE A 58 19.88 -20.34 -8.58
C PHE A 58 20.65 -19.00 -8.59
N PRO A 59 21.93 -18.96 -8.97
CA PRO A 59 22.67 -17.71 -9.11
C PRO A 59 22.02 -16.90 -10.24
N PHE A 60 21.23 -15.89 -9.86
CA PHE A 60 20.50 -15.03 -10.79
C PHE A 60 21.46 -14.21 -11.67
N ASP A 61 22.67 -13.94 -11.16
CA ASP A 61 23.72 -13.20 -11.88
C ASP A 61 24.26 -14.00 -13.09
N ASP A 62 24.23 -15.34 -13.05
CA ASP A 62 24.80 -16.18 -14.10
C ASP A 62 23.79 -16.54 -15.23
N ALA A 63 22.49 -16.46 -14.97
CA ALA A 63 21.46 -16.91 -15.92
C ALA A 63 21.01 -15.82 -16.93
N VAL A 64 21.27 -14.55 -16.63
CA VAL A 64 20.88 -13.41 -17.48
C VAL A 64 22.07 -12.85 -18.30
N GLY A 65 23.29 -13.36 -18.08
CA GLY A 65 24.48 -13.04 -18.88
C GLY A 65 24.39 -13.41 -20.38
N GLY A 66 23.30 -14.04 -20.83
CA GLY A 66 23.05 -14.35 -22.25
C GLY A 66 22.31 -13.27 -23.04
N LEU A 67 21.85 -12.19 -22.40
CA LEU A 67 21.11 -11.08 -23.05
C LEU A 67 21.91 -9.76 -23.07
N GLU A 68 23.24 -9.84 -23.11
CA GLU A 68 24.20 -8.72 -23.23
C GLU A 68 24.01 -7.85 -24.50
N THR A 69 23.08 -8.18 -25.41
CA THR A 69 22.92 -7.48 -26.71
C THR A 69 21.91 -6.32 -26.69
N LEU A 70 21.21 -6.09 -25.56
CA LEU A 70 20.24 -4.99 -25.37
C LEU A 70 20.62 -4.02 -24.23
N ASP A 71 21.89 -4.02 -23.84
CA ASP A 71 22.45 -3.33 -22.65
C ASP A 71 22.45 -1.78 -22.73
N GLY A 72 22.09 -1.22 -23.89
CA GLY A 72 22.06 0.22 -24.12
C GLY A 72 20.69 0.89 -23.98
N LEU A 73 19.59 0.12 -23.85
CA LEU A 73 18.23 0.69 -23.95
C LEU A 73 17.28 0.32 -22.79
N LEU A 74 17.55 -0.76 -22.04
CA LEU A 74 16.70 -1.22 -20.94
C LEU A 74 17.57 -1.51 -19.70
N ARG A 75 17.24 -0.90 -18.56
CA ARG A 75 17.91 -1.20 -17.28
C ARG A 75 17.78 -2.71 -16.97
N PRO A 76 18.82 -3.37 -16.42
CA PRO A 76 18.74 -4.78 -16.04
C PRO A 76 17.61 -4.99 -15.03
N PHE A 77 16.73 -5.95 -15.33
CA PHE A 77 15.53 -6.24 -14.53
C PHE A 77 15.94 -6.91 -13.21
N SER A 78 15.85 -6.18 -12.11
CA SER A 78 16.24 -6.64 -10.79
C SER A 78 15.20 -7.62 -10.20
N ARG A 79 15.57 -8.34 -9.13
CA ARG A 79 14.63 -9.23 -8.41
C ARG A 79 13.39 -8.49 -7.90
N ILE A 80 13.52 -7.20 -7.58
CA ILE A 80 12.40 -6.38 -7.09
C ILE A 80 11.47 -5.93 -8.23
N ASP A 81 12.00 -5.75 -9.45
CA ASP A 81 11.18 -5.40 -10.63
C ASP A 81 10.23 -6.55 -11.03
N TRP A 82 10.70 -7.79 -10.89
CA TRP A 82 9.84 -8.99 -11.03
C TRP A 82 8.77 -9.05 -9.94
N ALA A 83 9.13 -8.80 -8.69
CA ALA A 83 8.19 -8.78 -7.58
C ALA A 83 7.12 -7.68 -7.75
N MET A 84 7.53 -6.49 -8.20
CA MET A 84 6.65 -5.36 -8.57
C MET A 84 5.67 -5.74 -9.67
N THR A 85 6.15 -6.36 -10.75
CA THR A 85 5.30 -6.75 -11.87
C THR A 85 4.25 -7.77 -11.44
N PHE A 86 4.66 -8.77 -10.65
CA PHE A 86 3.73 -9.75 -10.09
C PHE A 86 2.71 -9.11 -9.15
N ALA A 87 3.20 -8.27 -8.24
CA ALA A 87 2.36 -7.58 -7.27
C ALA A 87 1.36 -6.63 -7.94
N GLY A 88 1.74 -5.94 -9.02
CA GLY A 88 0.85 -5.11 -9.83
C GLY A 88 -0.28 -5.91 -10.48
N ILE A 89 0.02 -7.10 -11.02
CA ILE A 89 -1.01 -8.00 -11.58
C ILE A 89 -1.97 -8.47 -10.48
N VAL A 90 -1.44 -8.89 -9.34
CA VAL A 90 -2.25 -9.32 -8.19
C VAL A 90 -3.11 -8.17 -7.67
N ALA A 91 -2.56 -6.97 -7.51
CA ALA A 91 -3.27 -5.78 -7.07
C ALA A 91 -4.38 -5.37 -8.06
N CYS A 92 -4.11 -5.45 -9.36
CA CYS A 92 -5.10 -5.16 -10.40
C CYS A 92 -6.26 -6.17 -10.37
N TYR A 93 -5.95 -7.47 -10.26
CA TYR A 93 -6.96 -8.51 -10.14
C TYR A 93 -7.79 -8.36 -8.85
N LEU A 94 -7.14 -8.08 -7.72
CA LEU A 94 -7.82 -7.81 -6.46
C LEU A 94 -8.69 -6.57 -6.56
N GLY A 95 -8.21 -5.50 -7.21
CA GLY A 95 -9.00 -4.30 -7.49
C GLY A 95 -10.27 -4.62 -8.27
N VAL A 96 -10.17 -5.37 -9.37
CA VAL A 96 -11.33 -5.76 -10.20
C VAL A 96 -12.30 -6.68 -9.45
N THR A 97 -11.81 -7.54 -8.57
CA THR A 97 -12.66 -8.48 -7.82
C THR A 97 -13.31 -7.88 -6.56
N LEU A 98 -12.68 -6.89 -5.94
CA LEU A 98 -13.17 -6.22 -4.73
C LEU A 98 -14.01 -4.98 -5.01
N VAL A 99 -13.82 -4.34 -6.18
CA VAL A 99 -14.56 -3.12 -6.55
C VAL A 99 -15.77 -3.47 -7.40
N ASP A 100 -16.96 -3.31 -6.84
CA ASP A 100 -18.21 -3.37 -7.61
C ASP A 100 -18.46 -2.02 -8.28
N GLY A 101 -18.30 -1.97 -9.61
CA GLY A 101 -18.44 -0.75 -10.41
C GLY A 101 -19.82 -0.09 -10.29
N ARG A 102 -20.85 -0.85 -9.92
CA ARG A 102 -22.22 -0.34 -9.73
C ARG A 102 -22.34 0.55 -8.48
N ARG A 103 -21.50 0.33 -7.46
CA ARG A 103 -21.54 1.07 -6.18
C ARG A 103 -20.57 2.26 -6.13
N LEU A 104 -19.62 2.33 -7.08
CA LEU A 104 -18.66 3.43 -7.15
C LEU A 104 -19.33 4.81 -7.25
N GLY A 105 -20.47 4.91 -7.96
CA GLY A 105 -21.22 6.16 -8.07
C GLY A 105 -21.77 6.65 -6.72
N GLU A 106 -22.29 5.73 -5.89
CA GLU A 106 -22.80 6.05 -4.55
C GLU A 106 -21.67 6.39 -3.57
N TYR A 107 -20.52 5.70 -3.67
CA TYR A 107 -19.36 6.05 -2.85
C TYR A 107 -18.77 7.40 -3.24
N ALA A 108 -18.72 7.73 -4.53
CA ALA A 108 -18.18 9.00 -5.00
C ALA A 108 -19.02 10.20 -4.54
N THR A 109 -20.35 10.09 -4.50
CA THR A 109 -21.23 11.16 -4.00
C THR A 109 -21.07 11.34 -2.49
N ARG A 110 -21.02 10.25 -1.71
CA ARG A 110 -20.75 10.33 -0.26
C ARG A 110 -19.36 10.89 0.07
N LEU A 111 -18.35 10.52 -0.72
CA LEU A 111 -16.98 11.02 -0.56
C LEU A 111 -16.89 12.53 -0.78
N ARG A 112 -17.62 13.08 -1.76
CA ARG A 112 -17.65 14.53 -2.02
C ARG A 112 -18.19 15.34 -0.84
N CYS A 113 -19.04 14.75 -0.01
CA CYS A 113 -19.59 15.40 1.19
C CYS A 113 -18.61 15.38 2.38
N ARG A 114 -17.47 14.67 2.30
CA ARG A 114 -16.46 14.56 3.36
C ARG A 114 -15.11 15.09 2.88
N PRO A 115 -14.69 16.30 3.28
CA PRO A 115 -13.46 16.91 2.78
C PRO A 115 -12.20 16.11 3.15
N VAL A 116 -12.17 15.52 4.34
CA VAL A 116 -11.05 14.69 4.82
C VAL A 116 -10.91 13.40 4.01
N GLY A 117 -12.04 12.76 3.67
CA GLY A 117 -12.04 11.55 2.84
C GLY A 117 -11.62 11.82 1.40
N LEU A 118 -12.03 12.95 0.83
CA LEU A 118 -11.56 13.34 -0.50
C LEU A 118 -10.05 13.62 -0.50
N LEU A 119 -9.55 14.31 0.53
CA LEU A 119 -8.13 14.62 0.69
C LEU A 119 -7.29 13.33 0.78
N SER A 120 -7.74 12.33 1.54
CA SER A 120 -7.02 11.06 1.69
C SER A 120 -6.97 10.27 0.38
N VAL A 121 -8.07 10.22 -0.37
CA VAL A 121 -8.12 9.58 -1.70
C VAL A 121 -7.19 10.27 -2.69
N VAL A 122 -7.20 11.61 -2.73
CA VAL A 122 -6.28 12.39 -3.58
C VAL A 122 -4.82 12.19 -3.14
N GLY A 123 -4.55 12.17 -1.84
CA GLY A 123 -3.22 11.94 -1.28
C GLY A 123 -2.66 10.57 -1.64
N VAL A 124 -3.45 9.51 -1.45
CA VAL A 124 -3.07 8.13 -1.84
C VAL A 124 -2.91 8.03 -3.36
N GLY A 125 -3.81 8.61 -4.14
CA GLY A 125 -3.71 8.64 -5.61
C GLY A 125 -2.43 9.35 -6.08
N THR A 126 -2.08 10.47 -5.44
CA THR A 126 -0.84 11.20 -5.72
C THR A 126 0.38 10.37 -5.34
N PHE A 127 0.38 9.73 -4.17
CA PHE A 127 1.46 8.83 -3.74
C PHE A 127 1.68 7.69 -4.73
N LEU A 128 0.61 7.00 -5.16
CA LEU A 128 0.70 5.92 -6.13
C LEU A 128 1.19 6.41 -7.50
N LEU A 129 0.71 7.57 -7.95
CA LEU A 129 1.14 8.17 -9.21
C LEU A 129 2.61 8.57 -9.18
N VAL A 130 3.05 9.26 -8.12
CA VAL A 130 4.44 9.65 -7.95
C VAL A 130 5.33 8.41 -7.81
N GLY A 131 4.95 7.42 -7.01
CA GLY A 131 5.69 6.17 -6.85
C GLY A 131 5.87 5.40 -8.16
N ALA A 132 4.85 5.38 -9.03
CA ALA A 132 4.90 4.71 -10.33
C ALA A 132 5.66 5.51 -11.40
N VAL A 133 5.54 6.85 -11.41
CA VAL A 133 6.07 7.70 -12.47
C VAL A 133 7.47 8.25 -12.15
N ALA A 134 7.75 8.56 -10.88
CA ALA A 134 9.04 9.15 -10.48
C ALA A 134 10.25 8.32 -10.92
N PRO A 135 10.27 6.98 -10.80
CA PRO A 135 11.41 6.17 -11.28
C PRO A 135 11.65 6.26 -12.80
N LEU A 136 10.63 6.63 -13.57
CA LEU A 136 10.71 6.75 -15.04
C LEU A 136 11.20 8.13 -15.48
N VAL A 137 10.94 9.16 -14.67
CA VAL A 137 11.18 10.57 -15.03
C VAL A 137 12.40 11.14 -14.32
N VAL A 138 12.67 10.68 -13.10
CA VAL A 138 13.70 11.22 -12.22
C VAL A 138 14.93 10.31 -12.27
N GLY A 139 16.02 10.84 -12.81
CA GLY A 139 17.31 10.15 -12.81
C GLY A 139 17.93 10.08 -11.42
N ASP A 140 18.91 9.19 -11.27
CA ASP A 140 19.60 8.99 -10.00
C ASP A 140 20.24 10.30 -9.49
N PRO A 141 20.20 10.56 -8.18
CA PRO A 141 20.64 11.83 -7.61
C PRO A 141 22.13 12.08 -7.89
N VAL A 142 22.42 13.17 -8.60
CA VAL A 142 23.78 13.54 -9.02
C VAL A 142 24.48 14.32 -7.90
N VAL A 143 25.70 13.90 -7.54
CA VAL A 143 26.52 14.56 -6.52
C VAL A 143 27.04 15.89 -7.09
N ARG A 144 26.79 17.00 -6.39
CA ARG A 144 27.22 18.35 -6.81
C ARG A 144 27.80 19.11 -5.62
N PRO A 145 29.05 18.84 -5.20
CA PRO A 145 29.59 19.38 -3.95
C PRO A 145 29.61 20.91 -3.91
N ALA A 146 29.72 21.56 -5.07
CA ALA A 146 29.65 23.02 -5.18
C ALA A 146 28.31 23.60 -4.70
N ALA A 147 27.22 22.87 -4.91
CA ALA A 147 25.87 23.26 -4.50
C ALA A 147 25.50 22.66 -3.13
N SER A 148 26.45 22.44 -2.23
CA SER A 148 26.16 21.96 -0.87
C SER A 148 25.32 22.98 -0.09
N TYR A 149 24.34 22.51 0.69
CA TYR A 149 23.54 23.30 1.64
C TYR A 149 22.90 24.60 1.11
N GLN A 150 22.44 24.58 -0.14
CA GLN A 150 21.66 25.68 -0.69
C GLN A 150 20.30 25.77 0.02
N PRO A 151 19.86 26.97 0.41
CA PRO A 151 18.57 27.15 1.06
C PRO A 151 17.39 26.99 0.07
N PRO A 152 16.21 26.59 0.56
CA PRO A 152 14.99 26.58 -0.23
C PRO A 152 14.56 27.99 -0.61
N VAL A 153 13.74 28.10 -1.67
CA VAL A 153 13.21 29.38 -2.15
C VAL A 153 12.44 30.07 -1.03
N GLY A 154 12.70 31.37 -0.85
CA GLY A 154 12.11 32.18 0.23
C GLY A 154 12.90 32.15 1.55
N PHE A 155 13.92 31.29 1.65
CA PHE A 155 14.82 31.24 2.79
C PHE A 155 16.25 31.62 2.38
N GLY A 156 17.08 31.93 3.38
CA GLY A 156 18.48 32.24 3.16
C GLY A 156 19.35 31.89 4.34
N VAL A 157 20.59 31.50 4.04
CA VAL A 157 21.62 31.18 5.03
C VAL A 157 22.81 32.10 4.82
N ASP A 158 23.56 32.35 5.89
CA ASP A 158 24.80 33.12 5.81
C ASP A 158 25.74 32.53 4.75
N ALA A 159 26.19 33.36 3.80
CA ALA A 159 27.01 32.93 2.68
C ALA A 159 28.36 32.36 3.13
N ALA A 160 28.85 32.73 4.32
CA ALA A 160 30.06 32.14 4.90
C ALA A 160 29.92 30.65 5.27
N ARG A 161 28.68 30.14 5.33
CA ARG A 161 28.34 28.77 5.72
C ARG A 161 28.17 27.82 4.53
N VAL A 162 28.21 28.35 3.32
CA VAL A 162 27.94 27.64 2.06
C VAL A 162 29.19 27.69 1.19
N TYR A 163 29.55 26.59 0.53
CA TYR A 163 30.76 26.52 -0.30
C TYR A 163 30.70 27.48 -1.50
N SER A 164 29.62 27.44 -2.27
CA SER A 164 29.34 28.41 -3.32
C SER A 164 27.84 28.69 -3.36
N CYS A 165 27.44 29.95 -3.36
CA CYS A 165 26.03 30.31 -3.42
C CYS A 165 25.54 30.27 -4.87
N VAL A 166 24.49 29.48 -5.13
CA VAL A 166 23.86 29.38 -6.46
C VAL A 166 22.84 30.50 -6.68
N GLY A 167 22.19 30.97 -5.60
CA GLY A 167 21.23 32.08 -5.65
C GLY A 167 21.88 33.45 -5.47
N PRO A 168 21.07 34.52 -5.45
CA PRO A 168 21.58 35.87 -5.21
C PRO A 168 22.09 36.00 -3.77
N VAL A 169 23.26 36.62 -3.62
CA VAL A 169 23.80 36.98 -2.30
C VAL A 169 23.40 38.41 -1.98
N VAL A 170 22.60 38.59 -0.93
CA VAL A 170 22.13 39.91 -0.46
C VAL A 170 22.53 40.06 0.99
N GLU A 171 23.24 41.13 1.33
CA GLU A 171 23.70 41.42 2.70
C GLU A 171 24.49 40.26 3.34
N GLY A 172 25.31 39.56 2.55
CA GLY A 172 26.10 38.42 3.02
C GLY A 172 25.28 37.15 3.27
N ARG A 173 23.99 37.11 2.89
CA ARG A 173 23.16 35.90 2.93
C ARG A 173 22.97 35.34 1.53
N CYS A 174 23.20 34.04 1.39
CA CYS A 174 22.82 33.27 0.22
C CYS A 174 21.30 33.02 0.24
N LEU A 175 20.57 33.44 -0.79
CA LEU A 175 19.13 33.21 -0.93
C LEU A 175 18.84 31.99 -1.80
N GLY A 176 17.70 31.34 -1.57
CA GLY A 176 17.28 30.17 -2.34
C GLY A 176 17.00 30.50 -3.82
N SER A 177 17.29 29.54 -4.69
CA SER A 177 17.14 29.64 -6.15
C SER A 177 16.10 28.64 -6.66
N LEU A 178 15.41 28.97 -7.76
CA LEU A 178 14.48 28.05 -8.44
C LEU A 178 15.16 26.80 -8.99
N GLN A 179 16.49 26.80 -9.13
CA GLN A 179 17.24 25.60 -9.48
C GLN A 179 17.15 24.52 -8.39
N HIS A 180 17.06 24.93 -7.12
CA HIS A 180 17.00 24.06 -5.95
C HIS A 180 15.82 24.49 -5.05
N PRO A 181 14.56 24.26 -5.47
CA PRO A 181 13.39 24.88 -4.85
C PRO A 181 13.21 24.50 -3.37
N LEU A 182 13.55 23.25 -3.02
CA LEU A 182 13.52 22.73 -1.65
C LEU A 182 14.90 22.70 -0.99
N GLY A 183 15.89 23.34 -1.60
CA GLY A 183 17.28 23.35 -1.15
C GLY A 183 18.05 22.08 -1.50
N THR A 184 19.28 21.99 -1.00
CA THR A 184 20.18 20.86 -1.25
C THR A 184 20.77 20.27 0.03
N THR A 185 21.26 19.03 -0.07
CA THR A 185 21.96 18.31 1.01
C THR A 185 23.45 18.68 1.11
N PHE A 186 24.17 18.04 2.04
CA PHE A 186 25.63 18.20 2.18
C PHE A 186 26.39 17.87 0.90
N GLU A 187 25.98 16.82 0.19
CA GLU A 187 26.61 16.36 -1.05
C GLU A 187 26.14 17.18 -2.27
N GLY A 188 25.25 18.15 -2.05
CA GLY A 188 24.66 19.00 -3.07
C GLY A 188 23.55 18.35 -3.88
N HIS A 189 22.92 17.30 -3.33
CA HIS A 189 21.76 16.69 -3.95
C HIS A 189 20.52 17.56 -3.75
N ASP A 190 19.72 17.67 -4.81
CA ASP A 190 18.40 18.30 -4.80
C ASP A 190 17.46 17.59 -3.82
N VAL A 191 17.01 18.28 -2.76
CA VAL A 191 16.10 17.67 -1.76
C VAL A 191 14.77 17.26 -2.41
N LEU A 192 14.29 18.03 -3.40
CA LEU A 192 13.09 17.66 -4.16
C LEU A 192 13.27 16.31 -4.90
N ASN A 193 14.41 16.14 -5.58
CA ASN A 193 14.72 14.89 -6.27
C ASN A 193 14.80 13.73 -5.27
N TYR A 194 15.51 13.93 -4.16
CA TYR A 194 15.61 12.95 -3.09
C TYR A 194 14.26 12.52 -2.50
N VAL A 195 13.32 13.44 -2.29
CA VAL A 195 11.97 13.09 -1.82
C VAL A 195 11.21 12.25 -2.87
N LEU A 196 11.34 12.58 -4.15
CA LEU A 196 10.72 11.81 -5.24
C LEU A 196 11.32 10.41 -5.36
N VAL A 197 12.65 10.28 -5.30
CA VAL A 197 13.33 8.98 -5.31
C VAL A 197 12.98 8.16 -4.06
N GLY A 198 12.91 8.79 -2.88
CA GLY A 198 12.48 8.11 -1.66
C GLY A 198 11.04 7.60 -1.70
N THR A 199 10.18 8.22 -2.51
CA THR A 199 8.79 7.76 -2.72
C THR A 199 8.75 6.39 -3.39
N ARG A 200 9.73 6.09 -4.25
CA ARG A 200 9.86 4.79 -4.93
C ARG A 200 9.88 3.66 -3.90
N VAL A 201 10.77 3.75 -2.90
CA VAL A 201 10.95 2.72 -1.86
C VAL A 201 9.64 2.42 -1.14
N ALA A 202 8.97 3.47 -0.67
CA ALA A 202 7.68 3.35 0.00
C ALA A 202 6.61 2.72 -0.91
N PHE A 203 6.60 3.07 -2.20
CA PHE A 203 5.68 2.52 -3.19
C PHE A 203 5.92 1.03 -3.48
N GLU A 204 7.17 0.62 -3.75
CA GLU A 204 7.44 -0.81 -4.03
C GLU A 204 7.15 -1.67 -2.79
N LEU A 205 7.45 -1.18 -1.59
CA LEU A 205 7.07 -1.85 -0.34
C LEU A 205 5.55 -2.00 -0.20
N ALA A 206 4.81 -0.90 -0.41
CA ALA A 206 3.36 -0.91 -0.31
C ALA A 206 2.73 -1.93 -1.27
N VAL A 207 3.15 -1.94 -2.54
CA VAL A 207 2.59 -2.79 -3.59
C VAL A 207 2.96 -4.26 -3.36
N VAL A 208 4.24 -4.57 -3.18
CA VAL A 208 4.71 -5.95 -3.09
C VAL A 208 4.23 -6.62 -1.80
N THR A 209 4.30 -5.92 -0.66
CA THR A 209 3.83 -6.50 0.61
C THR A 209 2.31 -6.70 0.61
N THR A 210 1.54 -5.78 0.01
CA THR A 210 0.08 -5.93 -0.12
C THR A 210 -0.29 -7.16 -0.96
N ALA A 211 0.43 -7.41 -2.05
CA ALA A 211 0.21 -8.57 -2.91
C ALA A 211 0.47 -9.91 -2.21
N ILE A 212 1.25 -9.93 -1.12
CA ILE A 212 1.44 -11.11 -0.26
C ILE A 212 0.38 -11.17 0.83
N ILE A 213 0.15 -10.06 1.54
CA ILE A 213 -0.75 -10.00 2.69
C ILE A 213 -2.19 -10.35 2.30
N VAL A 214 -2.73 -9.72 1.25
CA VAL A 214 -4.16 -9.81 0.94
C VAL A 214 -4.57 -11.23 0.56
N PRO A 215 -3.88 -11.94 -0.36
CA PRO A 215 -4.26 -13.32 -0.69
C PRO A 215 -4.22 -14.27 0.51
N VAL A 216 -3.17 -14.19 1.35
CA VAL A 216 -3.06 -15.05 2.54
C VAL A 216 -4.16 -14.72 3.54
N ALA A 217 -4.37 -13.43 3.83
CA ALA A 217 -5.39 -13.00 4.77
C ALA A 217 -6.81 -13.35 4.33
N VAL A 218 -7.13 -13.13 3.05
CA VAL A 218 -8.44 -13.41 2.48
C VAL A 218 -8.73 -14.91 2.46
N THR A 219 -7.76 -15.73 2.05
CA THR A 219 -7.93 -17.19 2.00
C THR A 219 -8.10 -17.78 3.41
N VAL A 220 -7.23 -17.42 4.37
CA VAL A 220 -7.33 -17.90 5.75
C VAL A 220 -8.61 -17.41 6.40
N GLY A 221 -8.91 -16.11 6.34
CA GLY A 221 -10.07 -15.51 7.00
C GLY A 221 -11.41 -16.02 6.47
N THR A 222 -11.57 -16.13 5.15
CA THR A 222 -12.80 -16.69 4.55
C THR A 222 -12.97 -18.17 4.84
N THR A 223 -11.90 -18.96 4.75
CA THR A 223 -11.94 -20.41 4.97
C THR A 223 -12.32 -20.72 6.41
N ALA A 224 -11.72 -20.01 7.37
CA ALA A 224 -12.03 -20.11 8.78
C ALA A 224 -13.52 -19.81 9.04
N ALA A 225 -14.04 -18.69 8.52
CA ALA A 225 -15.44 -18.28 8.70
C ALA A 225 -16.48 -19.23 8.07
N TYR A 226 -16.17 -19.86 6.93
CA TYR A 226 -17.11 -20.74 6.22
C TYR A 226 -17.11 -22.18 6.70
N LEU A 227 -15.95 -22.72 7.07
CA LEU A 227 -15.83 -24.08 7.58
C LEU A 227 -16.31 -24.17 9.03
N GLY A 228 -15.97 -23.18 9.87
CA GLY A 228 -16.28 -23.23 11.31
C GLY A 228 -15.59 -24.39 12.04
N GLY A 229 -15.94 -24.57 13.31
CA GLY A 229 -15.48 -25.69 14.14
C GLY A 229 -13.95 -25.80 14.25
N LEU A 230 -13.42 -27.01 14.13
CA LEU A 230 -11.98 -27.29 14.31
C LEU A 230 -11.09 -26.56 13.29
N ALA A 231 -11.53 -26.42 12.04
CA ALA A 231 -10.75 -25.74 11.01
C ALA A 231 -10.58 -24.25 11.33
N ASP A 232 -11.64 -23.65 11.86
CA ASP A 232 -11.68 -22.25 12.27
C ASP A 232 -10.79 -21.99 13.50
N GLU A 233 -10.82 -22.89 14.49
CA GLU A 233 -9.96 -22.87 15.67
C GLU A 233 -8.48 -23.05 15.32
N LEU A 234 -8.14 -24.01 14.44
CA LEU A 234 -6.77 -24.23 13.99
C LEU A 234 -6.22 -23.04 13.18
N LEU A 235 -7.01 -22.52 12.25
CA LEU A 235 -6.59 -21.40 11.40
C LEU A 235 -6.41 -20.10 12.19
N MET A 236 -7.30 -19.80 13.15
CA MET A 236 -7.08 -18.64 14.02
C MET A 236 -5.99 -18.87 15.05
N GLY A 237 -5.81 -20.10 15.56
CA GLY A 237 -4.66 -20.44 16.39
C GLY A 237 -3.33 -20.17 15.66
N LEU A 238 -3.21 -20.56 14.40
CA LEU A 238 -2.06 -20.21 13.55
C LEU A 238 -1.92 -18.69 13.35
N THR A 239 -3.04 -18.02 13.07
CA THR A 239 -3.09 -16.56 12.90
C THR A 239 -2.60 -15.83 14.15
N ASP A 240 -2.96 -16.31 15.34
CA ASP A 240 -2.56 -15.73 16.61
C ASP A 240 -1.10 -16.02 16.95
N ALA A 241 -0.61 -17.23 16.64
CA ALA A 241 0.80 -17.56 16.76
C ALA A 241 1.67 -16.66 15.87
N VAL A 242 1.29 -16.47 14.60
CA VAL A 242 2.00 -15.57 13.66
C VAL A 242 1.94 -14.13 14.14
N GLY A 243 0.76 -13.65 14.55
CA GLY A 243 0.56 -12.28 15.00
C GLY A 243 1.25 -11.91 16.31
N THR A 244 1.78 -12.90 17.04
CA THR A 244 2.56 -12.68 18.27
C THR A 244 3.97 -12.16 17.97
N ILE A 245 4.52 -12.45 16.78
CA ILE A 245 5.86 -12.04 16.37
C ILE A 245 5.77 -10.68 15.64
N PRO A 246 6.31 -9.59 16.19
CA PRO A 246 6.32 -8.31 15.49
C PRO A 246 7.21 -8.40 14.23
N PRO A 247 6.72 -8.02 13.03
CA PRO A 247 7.47 -8.18 11.79
C PRO A 247 8.83 -7.45 11.77
N PHE A 248 8.89 -6.27 12.38
CA PHE A 248 10.12 -5.49 12.46
C PHE A 248 11.17 -6.14 13.38
N VAL A 249 10.73 -6.81 14.45
CA VAL A 249 11.65 -7.53 15.35
C VAL A 249 12.25 -8.72 14.61
N ALA A 250 11.42 -9.49 13.90
CA ALA A 250 11.88 -10.59 13.07
C ALA A 250 12.87 -10.11 12.01
N TYR A 251 12.58 -8.99 11.34
CA TYR A 251 13.49 -8.35 10.38
C TYR A 251 14.85 -8.03 11.00
N VAL A 252 14.89 -7.35 12.14
CA VAL A 252 16.14 -6.96 12.80
C VAL A 252 16.95 -8.19 13.19
N VAL A 253 16.32 -9.19 13.82
CA VAL A 253 17.01 -10.42 14.24
C VAL A 253 17.59 -11.16 13.04
N VAL A 254 16.80 -11.37 11.98
CA VAL A 254 17.25 -12.09 10.78
C VAL A 254 18.36 -11.32 10.07
N ARG A 255 18.27 -9.98 9.98
CA ARG A 255 19.32 -9.12 9.44
C ARG A 255 20.63 -9.27 10.21
N PHE A 256 20.60 -9.29 11.54
CA PHE A 256 21.80 -9.48 12.35
C PHE A 256 22.44 -10.86 12.18
N VAL A 257 21.62 -11.91 11.95
CA VAL A 257 22.11 -13.28 11.75
C VAL A 257 22.70 -13.49 10.35
N LEU A 258 22.05 -12.94 9.31
CA LEU A 258 22.46 -13.11 7.91
C LEU A 258 23.57 -12.15 7.47
N GLY A 259 23.87 -11.10 8.25
CA GLY A 259 24.93 -10.13 7.97
C GLY A 259 24.50 -8.94 7.11
N GLU A 260 25.49 -8.19 6.60
CA GLU A 260 25.27 -7.04 5.73
C GLU A 260 24.78 -7.49 4.33
N GLY A 261 23.47 -7.61 4.20
CA GLY A 261 22.78 -7.96 2.96
C GLY A 261 21.27 -7.75 3.08
N GLY A 262 20.87 -6.76 3.87
CA GLY A 262 19.47 -6.44 4.17
C GLY A 262 18.76 -5.83 2.97
N ASP A 263 18.53 -6.64 1.94
CA ASP A 263 17.76 -6.28 0.77
C ASP A 263 16.36 -5.83 1.19
N MET A 264 15.80 -4.91 0.41
CA MET A 264 14.39 -4.55 0.48
C MET A 264 13.47 -5.79 0.47
N LEU A 265 13.91 -6.87 -0.18
CA LEU A 265 13.26 -8.18 -0.20
C LEU A 265 13.12 -8.83 1.20
N LEU A 266 14.10 -8.71 2.08
CA LEU A 266 14.00 -9.27 3.44
C LEU A 266 12.92 -8.54 4.23
N LEU A 267 12.83 -7.22 4.08
CA LEU A 267 11.80 -6.42 4.71
C LEU A 267 10.41 -6.81 4.19
N VAL A 268 10.25 -6.91 2.86
CA VAL A 268 9.03 -7.41 2.21
C VAL A 268 8.66 -8.80 2.71
N ALA A 269 9.61 -9.73 2.83
CA ALA A 269 9.35 -11.09 3.25
C ALA A 269 8.84 -11.14 4.70
N MET A 270 9.51 -10.44 5.62
CA MET A 270 9.10 -10.44 7.03
C MET A 270 7.73 -9.78 7.22
N PHE A 271 7.49 -8.63 6.60
CA PHE A 271 6.20 -7.95 6.70
C PHE A 271 5.09 -8.66 5.92
N GLY A 272 5.40 -9.29 4.79
CA GLY A 272 4.43 -10.07 4.01
C GLY A 272 4.00 -11.35 4.74
N LEU A 273 4.96 -12.11 5.28
CA LEU A 273 4.72 -13.40 5.94
C LEU A 273 4.16 -13.27 7.35
N LEU A 274 4.43 -12.16 8.06
CA LEU A 274 3.96 -11.96 9.43
C LEU A 274 2.85 -10.90 9.54
N GLY A 275 2.70 -10.03 8.54
CA GLY A 275 1.75 -8.91 8.58
C GLY A 275 0.30 -9.25 8.20
N TRP A 276 0.02 -10.47 7.74
CA TRP A 276 -1.32 -10.86 7.27
C TRP A 276 -2.30 -11.20 8.40
N ALA A 277 -1.81 -11.51 9.60
CA ALA A 277 -2.65 -12.03 10.68
C ALA A 277 -3.79 -11.07 11.08
N GLY A 278 -3.48 -9.78 11.22
CA GLY A 278 -4.48 -8.77 11.56
C GLY A 278 -5.57 -8.60 10.49
N VAL A 279 -5.19 -8.67 9.22
CA VAL A 279 -6.12 -8.59 8.09
C VAL A 279 -6.99 -9.86 8.04
N ALA A 280 -6.43 -11.05 8.29
CA ALA A 280 -7.18 -12.31 8.30
C ALA A 280 -8.30 -12.30 9.35
N ARG A 281 -8.03 -11.80 10.56
CA ARG A 281 -9.05 -11.68 11.62
C ARG A 281 -10.18 -10.74 11.22
N ALA A 282 -9.85 -9.59 10.64
CA ALA A 282 -10.84 -8.63 10.16
C ALA A 282 -11.69 -9.18 9.01
N VAL A 283 -11.06 -9.93 8.09
CA VAL A 283 -11.79 -10.63 7.04
C VAL A 283 -12.70 -11.70 7.64
N ARG A 284 -12.21 -12.51 8.57
CA ARG A 284 -13.03 -13.54 9.25
C ARG A 284 -14.27 -12.91 9.91
N SER A 285 -14.10 -11.85 10.69
CA SER A 285 -15.21 -11.20 11.39
C SER A 285 -16.23 -10.60 10.41
N ALA A 286 -15.78 -9.94 9.36
CA ALA A 286 -16.65 -9.39 8.33
C ALA A 286 -17.39 -10.48 7.54
N VAL A 287 -16.72 -11.59 7.21
CA VAL A 287 -17.34 -12.73 6.52
C VAL A 287 -18.40 -13.39 7.40
N LEU A 288 -18.13 -13.59 8.70
CA LEU A 288 -19.13 -14.12 9.64
C LEU A 288 -20.38 -13.23 9.69
N GLN A 289 -20.19 -11.91 9.79
CA GLN A 289 -21.31 -10.96 9.78
C GLN A 289 -22.11 -11.00 8.46
N ARG A 290 -21.43 -11.06 7.31
CA ARG A 290 -22.11 -11.09 6.00
C ARG A 290 -22.78 -12.43 5.72
N ARG A 291 -22.28 -13.53 6.28
CA ARG A 291 -22.88 -14.87 6.15
C ARG A 291 -24.27 -14.94 6.79
N GLU A 292 -24.54 -14.15 7.82
CA GLU A 292 -25.84 -14.09 8.51
C GLU A 292 -26.88 -13.20 7.81
N SER A 293 -26.54 -12.63 6.64
CA SER A 293 -27.43 -11.71 5.93
C SER A 293 -28.54 -12.44 5.14
N LEU A 294 -29.68 -11.76 4.97
CA LEU A 294 -30.85 -12.30 4.27
C LEU A 294 -30.57 -12.69 2.82
N TYR A 295 -29.70 -11.95 2.11
CA TYR A 295 -29.36 -12.27 0.72
C TYR A 295 -28.52 -13.57 0.62
N VAL A 296 -27.70 -13.88 1.64
CA VAL A 296 -26.98 -15.16 1.72
C VAL A 296 -27.95 -16.29 1.97
N ALA A 297 -28.86 -16.14 2.95
CA ALA A 297 -29.88 -17.14 3.25
C ALA A 297 -30.79 -17.44 2.03
N ALA A 298 -31.20 -16.39 1.30
CA ALA A 298 -31.98 -16.54 0.07
C ALA A 298 -31.19 -17.28 -1.03
N SER A 299 -29.90 -16.98 -1.19
CA SER A 299 -29.02 -17.66 -2.17
C SER A 299 -28.79 -19.13 -1.81
N GLU A 300 -28.68 -19.45 -0.51
CA GLU A 300 -28.59 -20.84 -0.02
C GLU A 300 -29.89 -21.60 -0.27
N ALA A 301 -31.05 -20.98 0.01
CA ALA A 301 -32.37 -21.55 -0.26
C ALA A 301 -32.61 -21.81 -1.77
N ALA A 302 -32.03 -20.97 -2.63
CA ALA A 302 -32.04 -21.16 -4.09
C ALA A 302 -31.07 -22.26 -4.59
N GLY A 303 -30.36 -22.97 -3.69
CA GLY A 303 -29.45 -24.06 -4.04
C GLY A 303 -28.02 -23.63 -4.36
N GLY A 304 -27.64 -22.39 -4.07
CA GLY A 304 -26.28 -21.90 -4.26
C GLY A 304 -25.26 -22.66 -3.41
N SER A 305 -24.16 -23.12 -4.02
CA SER A 305 -23.09 -23.78 -3.27
C SER A 305 -22.32 -22.78 -2.39
N ARG A 306 -21.86 -23.20 -1.20
CA ARG A 306 -21.12 -22.33 -0.26
C ARG A 306 -19.93 -21.61 -0.89
N ARG A 307 -19.16 -22.29 -1.75
CA ARG A 307 -18.01 -21.70 -2.45
C ARG A 307 -18.42 -20.64 -3.47
N TRP A 308 -19.53 -20.87 -4.17
CA TRP A 308 -20.08 -19.91 -5.13
C TRP A 308 -20.61 -18.68 -4.40
N ILE A 309 -21.38 -18.86 -3.32
CA ILE A 309 -21.90 -17.76 -2.50
C ILE A 309 -20.76 -16.93 -1.88
N ALA A 310 -19.74 -17.60 -1.35
CA ALA A 310 -18.56 -16.94 -0.78
C ALA A 310 -17.87 -16.02 -1.79
N ARG A 311 -17.64 -16.49 -3.01
CA ARG A 311 -16.91 -15.73 -4.05
C ARG A 311 -17.76 -14.67 -4.74
N ARG A 312 -19.03 -14.95 -5.00
CA ARG A 312 -19.90 -14.08 -5.79
C ARG A 312 -20.61 -13.04 -4.95
N HIS A 313 -20.97 -13.39 -3.71
CA HIS A 313 -21.78 -12.53 -2.85
C HIS A 313 -21.02 -12.03 -1.63
N VAL A 314 -20.30 -12.89 -0.89
CA VAL A 314 -19.72 -12.44 0.39
C VAL A 314 -18.42 -11.67 0.21
N LEU A 315 -17.47 -12.20 -0.57
CA LEU A 315 -16.15 -11.59 -0.78
C LEU A 315 -16.22 -10.15 -1.32
N PRO A 316 -17.01 -9.86 -2.38
CA PRO A 316 -17.16 -8.48 -2.87
C PRO A 316 -17.75 -7.54 -1.81
N ASN A 317 -18.65 -8.04 -0.96
CA ASN A 317 -19.26 -7.25 0.12
C ASN A 317 -18.35 -7.06 1.35
N VAL A 318 -17.23 -7.79 1.44
CA VAL A 318 -16.17 -7.63 2.46
C VAL A 318 -14.96 -6.87 1.90
N GLY A 319 -14.96 -6.54 0.60
CA GLY A 319 -13.84 -5.89 -0.08
C GLY A 319 -13.39 -4.58 0.54
N ALA A 320 -14.31 -3.76 1.01
CA ALA A 320 -13.95 -2.52 1.71
C ALA A 320 -13.22 -2.78 3.04
N THR A 321 -13.62 -3.80 3.82
CA THR A 321 -12.90 -4.18 5.05
C THR A 321 -11.48 -4.65 4.72
N ILE A 322 -11.32 -5.40 3.62
CA ILE A 322 -10.00 -5.83 3.14
C ILE A 322 -9.15 -4.60 2.81
N VAL A 323 -9.64 -3.70 1.96
CA VAL A 323 -8.93 -2.49 1.55
C VAL A 323 -8.58 -1.60 2.74
N ALA A 324 -9.54 -1.35 3.64
CA ALA A 324 -9.36 -0.51 4.81
C ALA A 324 -8.27 -1.03 5.75
N THR A 325 -8.36 -2.31 6.13
CA THR A 325 -7.40 -2.91 7.06
C THR A 325 -6.02 -3.08 6.43
N THR A 326 -5.94 -3.38 5.13
CA THR A 326 -4.68 -3.43 4.40
C THR A 326 -4.03 -2.06 4.26
N ALA A 327 -4.78 -1.00 3.98
CA ALA A 327 -4.24 0.37 3.91
C ALA A 327 -3.55 0.76 5.22
N ASN A 328 -4.21 0.51 6.36
CA ASN A 328 -3.64 0.78 7.68
C ASN A 328 -2.36 -0.04 7.96
N ARG A 329 -2.26 -1.27 7.44
CA ARG A 329 -1.04 -2.09 7.51
C ARG A 329 0.09 -1.50 6.67
N VAL A 330 -0.23 -1.03 5.45
CA VAL A 330 0.74 -0.37 4.56
C VAL A 330 1.26 0.91 5.18
N ALA A 331 0.40 1.74 5.78
CA ALA A 331 0.84 2.96 6.48
C ALA A 331 1.86 2.66 7.58
N THR A 332 1.60 1.62 8.39
CA THR A 332 2.52 1.16 9.45
C THR A 332 3.84 0.63 8.87
N LEU A 333 3.78 -0.11 7.76
CA LEU A 333 4.95 -0.64 7.06
C LEU A 333 5.86 0.48 6.57
N VAL A 334 5.32 1.48 5.87
CA VAL A 334 6.09 2.62 5.33
C VAL A 334 6.76 3.40 6.46
N LEU A 335 6.02 3.65 7.56
CA LEU A 335 6.59 4.31 8.73
C LEU A 335 7.73 3.50 9.37
N THR A 336 7.56 2.18 9.44
CA THR A 336 8.56 1.29 10.05
C THR A 336 9.80 1.17 9.18
N GLU A 337 9.66 1.09 7.86
CA GLU A 337 10.81 1.13 6.97
C GLU A 337 11.59 2.44 7.13
N ALA A 338 10.92 3.59 7.12
CA ALA A 338 11.59 4.87 7.32
C ALA A 338 12.33 4.92 8.67
N ALA A 339 11.73 4.37 9.74
CA ALA A 339 12.39 4.27 11.04
C ALA A 339 13.62 3.35 11.01
N LEU A 340 13.54 2.19 10.35
CA LEU A 340 14.67 1.26 10.21
C LEU A 340 15.79 1.87 9.38
N SER A 341 15.46 2.51 8.27
CA SER A 341 16.41 3.19 7.39
C SER A 341 17.08 4.38 8.08
N TYR A 342 16.34 5.12 8.92
CA TYR A 342 16.92 6.15 9.78
C TYR A 342 17.97 5.59 10.77
N LEU A 343 17.75 4.37 11.28
CA LEU A 343 18.68 3.69 12.19
C LEU A 343 19.86 3.00 11.48
N GLY A 344 19.99 3.13 10.15
CA GLY A 344 20.99 2.39 9.38
C GLY A 344 20.68 0.90 9.23
N LEU A 345 19.47 0.49 9.60
CA LEU A 345 18.94 -0.86 9.44
C LEU A 345 18.13 -1.02 8.15
N GLY A 346 18.25 -0.10 7.20
CA GLY A 346 17.67 -0.18 5.84
C GLY A 346 18.64 -0.79 4.82
N ALA A 347 18.22 -0.87 3.55
CA ALA A 347 19.09 -1.33 2.47
C ALA A 347 20.14 -0.23 2.16
N PRO A 348 21.46 -0.50 2.28
CA PRO A 348 22.48 0.54 2.26
C PRO A 348 22.65 1.25 0.90
N GLN A 349 22.22 0.62 -0.20
CA GLN A 349 22.31 1.16 -1.56
C GLN A 349 21.05 1.90 -2.01
N VAL A 350 20.04 2.03 -1.14
CA VAL A 350 18.71 2.54 -1.51
C VAL A 350 18.40 3.82 -0.73
N THR A 351 18.18 4.92 -1.46
CA THR A 351 17.75 6.19 -0.87
C THR A 351 16.28 6.12 -0.47
N SER A 352 16.00 6.06 0.83
CA SER A 352 14.64 6.11 1.39
C SER A 352 14.41 7.37 2.22
N TRP A 353 13.15 7.74 2.46
CA TRP A 353 12.84 8.91 3.32
C TRP A 353 13.48 8.82 4.70
N GLY A 354 13.63 7.61 5.26
CA GLY A 354 14.34 7.40 6.52
C GLY A 354 15.82 7.79 6.46
N THR A 355 16.51 7.39 5.39
CA THR A 355 17.92 7.78 5.16
C THR A 355 18.07 9.29 4.98
N LEU A 356 17.13 9.94 4.28
CA LEU A 356 17.16 11.40 4.09
C LEU A 356 16.96 12.18 5.39
N VAL A 357 16.05 11.69 6.24
CA VAL A 357 15.86 12.27 7.58
C VAL A 357 17.11 12.06 8.44
N ALA A 358 17.75 10.88 8.33
CA ALA A 358 19.02 10.63 9.01
C ALA A 358 20.08 11.61 8.53
N ASP A 359 20.29 11.77 7.22
CA ASP A 359 21.29 12.69 6.67
C ASP A 359 21.12 14.13 7.18
N GLY A 360 19.89 14.61 7.32
CA GLY A 360 19.63 15.95 7.85
C GLY A 360 19.80 16.10 9.37
N ILE A 361 19.84 15.00 10.13
CA ILE A 361 19.94 15.00 11.61
C ILE A 361 21.32 14.51 12.09
N SER A 362 21.83 13.42 11.52
CA SER A 362 23.10 12.77 11.82
C SER A 362 24.26 13.31 10.98
N GLY A 363 23.96 13.89 9.81
CA GLY A 363 24.92 14.56 8.94
C GLY A 363 25.45 15.84 9.56
N GLN A 364 26.42 15.67 10.46
CA GLN A 364 27.30 16.69 11.02
C GLN A 364 26.60 17.66 11.99
N THR A 365 27.18 17.77 13.19
CA THR A 365 26.96 18.84 14.18
C THR A 365 26.86 20.23 13.52
N LEU A 366 27.54 20.40 12.38
CA LEU A 366 27.49 21.56 11.51
C LEU A 366 26.09 21.86 10.96
N ALA A 367 25.35 20.92 10.35
CA ALA A 367 24.02 21.22 9.77
C ALA A 367 23.04 21.80 10.81
N ARG A 368 23.10 21.26 12.03
CA ARG A 368 22.32 21.72 13.19
C ARG A 368 22.76 23.10 13.69
N LEU A 369 24.06 23.40 13.66
CA LEU A 369 24.62 24.73 13.98
C LEU A 369 24.34 25.76 12.88
N LEU A 370 24.22 25.32 11.63
CA LEU A 370 23.99 26.18 10.47
C LEU A 370 22.51 26.49 10.23
N GLY A 371 21.58 25.79 10.91
CA GLY A 371 20.14 25.99 10.77
C GLY A 371 19.54 25.35 9.52
N ILE A 372 20.15 24.26 9.04
CA ILE A 372 19.77 23.57 7.80
C ILE A 372 18.63 22.60 8.10
N TRP A 373 17.41 23.12 8.18
CA TRP A 373 16.22 22.35 8.58
C TRP A 373 15.60 21.58 7.41
N TRP A 374 15.74 22.07 6.17
CA TRP A 374 15.02 21.51 5.01
C TRP A 374 15.45 20.09 4.66
N VAL A 375 16.70 19.72 4.91
CA VAL A 375 17.24 18.38 4.60
C VAL A 375 16.51 17.28 5.37
N SER A 376 16.12 17.52 6.63
CA SER A 376 15.36 16.55 7.44
C SER A 376 13.87 16.82 7.46
N ALA A 377 13.44 18.08 7.54
CA ALA A 377 12.03 18.42 7.71
C ALA A 377 11.19 18.13 6.46
N VAL A 378 11.73 18.35 5.26
CA VAL A 378 11.00 18.11 4.01
C VAL A 378 10.69 16.62 3.81
N PRO A 379 11.66 15.69 3.87
CA PRO A 379 11.34 14.26 3.77
C PRO A 379 10.51 13.75 4.95
N ALA A 380 10.69 14.29 6.17
CA ALA A 380 9.85 13.95 7.31
C ALA A 380 8.38 14.37 7.09
N LEU A 381 8.15 15.55 6.52
CA LEU A 381 6.81 16.02 6.19
C LEU A 381 6.18 15.19 5.07
N ALA A 382 6.94 14.83 4.03
CA ALA A 382 6.46 13.95 2.97
C ALA A 382 6.04 12.57 3.49
N LEU A 383 6.87 11.97 4.37
CA LEU A 383 6.55 10.73 5.06
C LEU A 383 5.28 10.86 5.91
N ALA A 384 5.21 11.89 6.77
CA ALA A 384 4.07 12.09 7.66
C ALA A 384 2.76 12.28 6.89
N LEU A 385 2.75 13.13 5.87
CA LEU A 385 1.58 13.36 5.02
C LEU A 385 1.14 12.09 4.31
N THR A 386 2.09 11.31 3.78
CA THR A 386 1.80 10.05 3.08
C THR A 386 1.17 9.03 4.02
N VAL A 387 1.77 8.81 5.20
CA VAL A 387 1.26 7.87 6.21
C VAL A 387 -0.13 8.28 6.66
N VAL A 388 -0.34 9.56 6.95
CA VAL A 388 -1.66 10.10 7.33
C VAL A 388 -2.68 9.91 6.21
N CYS A 389 -2.34 10.19 4.96
CA CYS A 389 -3.25 9.99 3.83
C CYS A 389 -3.64 8.51 3.67
N ILE A 390 -2.68 7.58 3.77
CA ILE A 390 -2.96 6.14 3.65
C ILE A 390 -3.84 5.66 4.82
N SER A 391 -3.57 6.09 6.05
CA SER A 391 -4.39 5.72 7.21
C SER A 391 -5.81 6.27 7.12
N LEU A 392 -5.95 7.57 6.85
CA LEU A 392 -7.26 8.21 6.68
C LEU A 392 -8.03 7.62 5.51
N PHE A 393 -7.35 7.18 4.44
CA PHE A 393 -7.98 6.47 3.33
C PHE A 393 -8.60 5.15 3.80
N GLY A 394 -7.87 4.37 4.60
CA GLY A 394 -8.39 3.14 5.18
C GLY A 394 -9.64 3.37 6.01
N ASP A 395 -9.59 4.37 6.91
CA ASP A 395 -10.71 4.73 7.78
C ASP A 395 -11.93 5.23 6.96
N THR A 396 -11.68 6.05 5.94
CA THR A 396 -12.73 6.54 5.02
C THR A 396 -13.42 5.38 4.29
N VAL A 397 -12.65 4.40 3.81
CA VAL A 397 -13.21 3.21 3.13
C VAL A 397 -14.08 2.40 4.08
N GLU A 398 -13.67 2.24 5.34
CA GLU A 398 -14.47 1.53 6.36
C GLU A 398 -15.77 2.28 6.67
N GLU A 399 -15.70 3.60 6.86
CA GLU A 399 -16.88 4.45 7.11
C GLU A 399 -17.89 4.45 5.97
N LEU A 400 -17.43 4.40 4.71
CA LEU A 400 -18.34 4.37 3.56
C LEU A 400 -19.15 3.07 3.48
N VAL A 401 -18.67 2.01 4.12
CA VAL A 401 -19.29 0.67 4.06
C VAL A 401 -20.04 0.29 5.33
N ASP A 402 -19.72 0.85 6.50
CA ASP A 402 -20.50 0.64 7.71
C ASP A 402 -21.80 1.50 7.71
N PRO A 403 -23.00 0.90 7.58
CA PRO A 403 -24.25 1.63 7.58
C PRO A 403 -24.57 2.31 8.93
N ARG A 404 -23.88 1.92 10.01
CA ARG A 404 -24.18 2.36 11.39
C ARG A 404 -23.41 3.60 11.82
N ARG A 405 -22.37 4.01 11.09
CA ARG A 405 -21.54 5.19 11.41
C ARG A 405 -21.98 6.48 10.67
N GLY A 406 -23.08 6.42 9.93
CA GLY A 406 -23.72 7.58 9.30
C GLY A 406 -24.78 8.18 10.20
N THR A 407 -24.38 8.95 11.21
CA THR A 407 -25.24 9.93 11.91
C THR A 407 -24.53 11.26 11.98
#